data_AF-A0A931HPK7-F1
#
_entry.id   AF-A0A931HPK7-F1
#
_cell.length_a   1.000
_cell.length_b   1.000
_cell.length_c   1.000
_cell.angle_alpha   90.00
_cell.angle_beta   90.00
_cell.angle_gamma   90.00
#
_symmetry.space_group_name_H-M   'P 1'
#
loop_
_entity.id
_entity.type
_entity.pdbx_description
1 polymer ?
#
loop_
_entity_poly.entity_id
_entity_poly.type
_entity_poly.pdbx_seq_one_letter_code
_entity_poly.pdbx_strand_id
1 'polypeptide(L)'
;MTTDDFGASTSDLAESLGVPEDAVLAATGFVTLVGGCSGDPEAGDRFAETFSLYGPDLFLDLADPAVVTAVYDRVLEFQAFDTEPIGRAADWLIEHGPRQVAAAAHWIAGAAAGSGHIEDAEGHYLRSLAADSDFGPALLYLAQYESDRGNAERALALYGRLEDGREHPMYQLLSGYRANRDYSLAERARWLYAKIGQFVELSHWRIRAVELALVRASYLPGGHENPSLGLDDFVWDVALFETGAFAEFLKTRGRLLPDDEQLLAQQWLLIGRSLFEVDAVRPGSGITMRDLRTGDRIDVTERTASRQVKPGELYCTRIVPVGDGLWNIFGGAEAVALPQRGPLMALLDDDETDPEELVSCLSARFAPPRLVTAGGEPMVFCTAEFTVPSSTTLRRKLSRRFGAASGDEWAWIDGERVLGVVRLDRSGEPWTLTVEAMSEFDFDDMIELVVAAAPNAREVTESRTPAAEMLAQAQQSASEVPGDLDDEELAAMLNERIREYEQAWLDEQIPALDGLTPRQAAADPTRRDDLIHLLGTLPAEERPGAMSARRLREALGL
;
A
#
# COMPACT_ATOMS: atom_id res chain seq x y z
N MET A 1 4.60 19.06 -39.86
CA MET A 1 3.16 19.30 -39.67
C MET A 1 2.99 20.49 -38.73
N THR A 2 1.93 21.28 -38.92
CA THR A 2 1.46 22.26 -37.92
C THR A 2 0.52 21.57 -36.92
N THR A 3 0.36 22.14 -35.73
CA THR A 3 -0.36 21.57 -34.58
C THR A 3 -1.87 21.35 -34.77
N ASP A 4 -2.45 21.74 -35.91
CA ASP A 4 -3.91 21.66 -36.17
C ASP A 4 -4.43 20.25 -36.56
N ASP A 5 -3.59 19.32 -37.03
CA ASP A 5 -4.06 18.04 -37.63
C ASP A 5 -4.57 16.99 -36.62
N PHE A 6 -4.43 17.22 -35.30
CA PHE A 6 -4.84 16.27 -34.25
C PHE A 6 -5.72 16.85 -33.13
N GLY A 7 -6.25 18.07 -33.27
CA GLY A 7 -7.31 18.61 -32.41
C GLY A 7 -6.97 18.87 -30.93
N ALA A 8 -5.77 18.51 -30.47
CA ALA A 8 -5.20 18.90 -29.18
C ALA A 8 -4.48 20.25 -29.34
N SER A 9 -4.66 21.15 -28.37
CA SER A 9 -3.92 22.41 -28.33
C SER A 9 -2.46 22.18 -27.95
N THR A 10 -1.60 23.17 -28.22
CA THR A 10 -0.21 23.16 -27.74
C THR A 10 -0.13 23.02 -26.21
N SER A 11 -1.12 23.55 -25.49
CA SER A 11 -1.23 23.44 -24.02
C SER A 11 -1.49 21.99 -23.59
N ASP A 12 -2.43 21.30 -24.24
CA ASP A 12 -2.75 19.90 -23.95
C ASP A 12 -1.53 18.98 -24.25
N LEU A 13 -0.76 19.30 -25.30
CA LEU A 13 0.48 18.60 -25.63
C LEU A 13 1.61 18.89 -24.62
N ALA A 14 1.72 20.13 -24.13
CA ALA A 14 2.67 20.52 -23.09
C ALA A 14 2.42 19.75 -21.78
N GLU A 15 1.16 19.73 -21.33
CA GLU A 15 0.73 18.98 -20.15
C GLU A 15 0.94 17.46 -20.33
N SER A 16 0.53 16.92 -21.49
CA SER A 16 0.72 15.50 -21.82
C SER A 16 2.19 15.09 -21.87
N LEU A 17 3.11 16.00 -22.23
CA LEU A 17 4.55 15.73 -22.27
C LEU A 17 5.25 16.11 -20.96
N GLY A 18 4.62 16.87 -20.06
CA GLY A 18 5.25 17.39 -18.85
C GLY A 18 6.33 18.46 -19.12
N VAL A 19 6.23 19.18 -20.24
CA VAL A 19 7.19 20.22 -20.66
C VAL A 19 6.52 21.60 -20.77
N PRO A 20 7.29 22.71 -20.69
CA PRO A 20 6.81 24.04 -21.05
C PRO A 20 6.25 24.14 -22.48
N GLU A 21 5.30 25.04 -22.74
CA GLU A 21 4.63 25.18 -24.05
C GLU A 21 5.59 25.52 -25.21
N ASP A 22 6.67 26.26 -24.93
CA ASP A 22 7.73 26.58 -25.91
C ASP A 22 8.56 25.34 -26.27
N ALA A 23 8.87 24.49 -25.29
CA ALA A 23 9.61 23.24 -25.49
C ALA A 23 8.83 22.13 -26.25
N VAL A 24 7.51 22.26 -26.45
CA VAL A 24 6.68 21.24 -27.13
C VAL A 24 7.19 20.90 -28.53
N LEU A 25 7.74 21.87 -29.27
CA LEU A 25 8.24 21.63 -30.62
C LEU A 25 9.53 20.79 -30.61
N ALA A 26 10.44 21.05 -29.66
CA ALA A 26 11.65 20.26 -29.46
C ALA A 26 11.33 18.83 -29.00
N ALA A 27 10.40 18.70 -28.06
CA ALA A 27 9.92 17.42 -27.54
C ALA A 27 9.27 16.55 -28.63
N THR A 28 8.29 17.09 -29.36
CA THR A 28 7.62 16.37 -30.46
C THR A 28 8.56 16.08 -31.63
N GLY A 29 9.51 16.97 -31.91
CA GLY A 29 10.60 16.72 -32.85
C GLY A 29 11.45 15.52 -32.46
N PHE A 30 11.79 15.38 -31.17
CA PHE A 30 12.61 14.27 -30.67
C PHE A 30 11.86 12.94 -30.67
N VAL A 31 10.59 12.94 -30.23
CA VAL A 31 9.70 11.77 -30.35
C VAL A 31 9.61 11.30 -31.82
N THR A 32 9.51 12.25 -32.77
CA THR A 32 9.49 11.95 -34.21
C THR A 32 10.82 11.37 -34.70
N LEU A 33 11.97 11.83 -34.16
CA LEU A 33 13.29 11.28 -34.48
C LEU A 33 13.42 9.83 -33.99
N VAL A 34 13.04 9.53 -32.75
CA VAL A 34 13.02 8.16 -32.18
C VAL A 34 12.11 7.24 -32.99
N GLY A 35 10.90 7.72 -33.33
CA GLY A 35 9.96 7.01 -34.19
C GLY A 35 10.53 6.74 -35.60
N GLY A 36 11.28 7.69 -36.16
CA GLY A 36 12.01 7.50 -37.41
C GLY A 36 13.09 6.41 -37.32
N CYS A 37 13.90 6.41 -36.27
CA CYS A 37 14.92 5.38 -36.04
C CYS A 37 14.31 3.96 -35.87
N SER A 38 13.03 3.85 -35.53
CA SER A 38 12.35 2.57 -35.30
C SER A 38 12.01 1.85 -36.62
N GLY A 39 12.99 1.11 -37.15
CA GLY A 39 12.81 0.12 -38.22
C GLY A 39 13.39 0.48 -39.59
N ASP A 40 13.93 1.68 -39.79
CA ASP A 40 14.57 2.08 -41.05
C ASP A 40 15.97 2.72 -40.83
N PRO A 41 17.06 2.13 -41.35
CA PRO A 41 18.40 2.70 -41.27
C PRO A 41 18.57 4.05 -42.02
N GLU A 42 17.78 4.30 -43.08
CA GLU A 42 17.83 5.54 -43.89
C GLU A 42 16.92 6.65 -43.32
N ALA A 43 16.29 6.43 -42.16
CA ALA A 43 15.42 7.41 -41.53
C ALA A 43 16.14 8.71 -41.14
N GLY A 44 17.44 8.64 -40.81
CA GLY A 44 18.25 9.82 -40.50
C GLY A 44 18.34 10.82 -41.66
N ASP A 45 18.37 10.33 -42.91
CA ASP A 45 18.43 11.17 -44.11
C ASP A 45 17.08 11.87 -44.37
N ARG A 46 15.96 11.15 -44.19
CA ARG A 46 14.61 11.75 -44.31
C ARG A 46 14.27 12.68 -43.15
N PHE A 47 14.81 12.39 -41.96
CA PHE A 47 14.72 13.31 -40.83
C PHE A 47 15.57 14.57 -41.08
N ALA A 48 16.73 14.47 -41.74
CA ALA A 48 17.51 15.64 -42.14
C ALA A 48 16.75 16.57 -43.11
N GLU A 49 15.96 16.04 -44.06
CA GLU A 49 15.04 16.85 -44.88
C GLU A 49 13.98 17.57 -44.03
N THR A 50 13.45 16.90 -43.01
CA THR A 50 12.46 17.47 -42.07
C THR A 50 13.10 18.55 -41.18
N PHE A 51 14.27 18.28 -40.61
CA PHE A 51 15.07 19.22 -39.81
C PHE A 51 15.43 20.48 -40.61
N SER A 52 15.74 20.35 -41.90
CA SER A 52 16.02 21.48 -42.79
C SER A 52 14.84 22.44 -42.98
N LEU A 53 13.60 22.05 -42.61
CA LEU A 53 12.42 22.93 -42.64
C LEU A 53 12.25 23.74 -41.35
N TYR A 54 12.67 23.20 -40.20
CA TYR A 54 12.51 23.82 -38.89
C TYR A 54 13.76 24.59 -38.41
N GLY A 55 14.94 24.25 -38.95
CA GLY A 55 16.20 24.94 -38.69
C GLY A 55 17.04 24.31 -37.56
N PRO A 56 18.28 24.80 -37.37
CA PRO A 56 19.26 24.18 -36.46
C PRO A 56 18.86 24.27 -34.98
N ASP A 57 17.97 25.19 -34.63
CA ASP A 57 17.56 25.47 -33.26
C ASP A 57 16.35 24.62 -32.80
N LEU A 58 15.81 23.72 -33.65
CA LEU A 58 14.64 22.88 -33.34
C LEU A 58 14.73 22.16 -31.99
N PHE A 59 15.92 21.73 -31.61
CA PHE A 59 16.17 20.95 -30.38
C PHE A 59 16.73 21.78 -29.23
N LEU A 60 16.83 23.10 -29.36
CA LEU A 60 17.57 23.94 -28.41
C LEU A 60 17.03 23.83 -26.98
N ASP A 61 15.71 23.67 -26.81
CA ASP A 61 15.08 23.53 -25.49
C ASP A 61 15.40 22.20 -24.79
N LEU A 62 15.86 21.18 -25.53
CA LEU A 62 16.41 19.95 -24.91
C LEU A 62 17.73 20.20 -24.18
N ALA A 63 18.35 21.38 -24.30
CA ALA A 63 19.49 21.75 -23.47
C ALA A 63 19.10 21.95 -21.99
N ASP A 64 17.82 22.20 -21.70
CA ASP A 64 17.31 22.28 -20.33
C ASP A 64 17.21 20.85 -19.73
N PRO A 65 17.88 20.58 -18.59
CA PRO A 65 17.84 19.28 -17.92
C PRO A 65 16.42 18.79 -17.56
N ALA A 66 15.51 19.69 -17.18
CA ALA A 66 14.14 19.34 -16.81
C ALA A 66 13.34 18.93 -18.04
N VAL A 67 13.48 19.68 -19.15
CA VAL A 67 12.82 19.39 -20.43
C VAL A 67 13.28 18.03 -20.96
N VAL A 68 14.59 17.78 -21.07
CA VAL A 68 15.06 16.53 -21.66
C VAL A 68 14.75 15.30 -20.81
N THR A 69 14.73 15.44 -19.47
CA THR A 69 14.33 14.34 -18.58
C THR A 69 12.86 14.00 -18.79
N ALA A 70 11.97 14.99 -18.77
CA ALA A 70 10.54 14.78 -19.05
C ALA A 70 10.30 14.17 -20.44
N VAL A 71 10.99 14.64 -21.48
CA VAL A 71 10.88 14.07 -22.84
C VAL A 71 11.35 12.60 -22.87
N TYR A 72 12.46 12.27 -22.21
CA TYR A 72 12.98 10.90 -22.16
C TYR A 72 12.01 9.95 -21.44
N ASP A 73 11.49 10.37 -20.28
CA ASP A 73 10.55 9.57 -19.50
C ASP A 73 9.26 9.32 -20.29
N ARG A 74 8.72 10.33 -20.99
CA ARG A 74 7.54 10.17 -21.86
C ARG A 74 7.77 9.26 -23.07
N VAL A 75 8.98 9.28 -23.64
CA VAL A 75 9.37 8.37 -24.75
C VAL A 75 9.36 6.90 -24.28
N LEU A 76 9.78 6.64 -23.04
CA LEU A 76 9.68 5.31 -22.43
C LEU A 76 8.23 4.94 -22.06
N GLU A 77 7.49 5.86 -21.42
CA GLU A 77 6.13 5.62 -20.92
C GLU A 77 5.08 5.39 -22.02
N PHE A 78 5.03 6.26 -23.04
CA PHE A 78 3.85 6.35 -23.91
C PHE A 78 3.93 5.59 -25.23
N GLN A 79 5.14 5.26 -25.69
CA GLN A 79 5.32 4.67 -27.04
C GLN A 79 6.01 3.30 -27.03
N ALA A 80 6.37 2.77 -25.85
CA ALA A 80 6.97 1.45 -25.70
C ALA A 80 8.16 1.19 -26.64
N PHE A 81 8.97 2.23 -26.89
CA PHE A 81 10.16 2.10 -27.71
C PHE A 81 11.24 1.30 -26.97
N ASP A 82 11.89 0.38 -27.68
CA ASP A 82 13.17 -0.18 -27.27
C ASP A 82 14.21 0.94 -27.08
N THR A 83 15.22 0.73 -26.24
CA THR A 83 16.25 1.77 -26.02
C THR A 83 17.16 1.99 -27.24
N GLU A 84 17.20 1.06 -28.21
CA GLU A 84 18.05 1.17 -29.40
C GLU A 84 17.66 2.35 -30.32
N PRO A 85 16.38 2.53 -30.74
CA PRO A 85 15.93 3.77 -31.41
C PRO A 85 16.27 5.06 -30.66
N ILE A 86 16.17 5.05 -29.32
CA ILE A 86 16.47 6.23 -28.48
C ILE A 86 17.97 6.55 -28.53
N GLY A 87 18.83 5.53 -28.44
CA GLY A 87 20.28 5.67 -28.60
C GLY A 87 20.65 6.24 -29.98
N ARG A 88 20.06 5.71 -31.06
CA ARG A 88 20.30 6.21 -32.43
C ARG A 88 19.83 7.66 -32.64
N ALA A 89 18.71 8.05 -32.03
CA ALA A 89 18.25 9.45 -32.03
C ALA A 89 19.22 10.38 -31.28
N ALA A 90 19.79 9.90 -30.17
CA ALA A 90 20.79 10.65 -29.41
C ALA A 90 22.13 10.78 -30.15
N ASP A 91 22.60 9.73 -30.81
CA ASP A 91 23.79 9.79 -31.69
C ASP A 91 23.59 10.79 -32.84
N TRP A 92 22.40 10.81 -33.46
CA TRP A 92 22.07 11.80 -34.48
C TRP A 92 22.13 13.23 -33.93
N LEU A 93 21.62 13.47 -32.71
CA LEU A 93 21.72 14.78 -32.03
C LEU A 93 23.18 15.16 -31.69
N ILE A 94 24.03 14.20 -31.32
CA ILE A 94 25.47 14.43 -31.06
C ILE A 94 26.19 14.88 -32.33
N GLU A 95 25.82 14.34 -33.49
CA GLU A 95 26.42 14.68 -34.79
C GLU A 95 25.88 15.97 -35.43
N HIS A 96 24.56 16.21 -35.34
CA HIS A 96 23.85 17.23 -36.12
C HIS A 96 23.24 18.36 -35.29
N GLY A 97 23.09 18.17 -33.98
CA GLY A 97 22.45 19.12 -33.08
C GLY A 97 23.31 20.36 -32.76
N PRO A 98 22.69 21.44 -32.24
CA PRO A 98 23.44 22.60 -31.77
C PRO A 98 24.25 22.23 -30.52
N ARG A 99 25.43 22.83 -30.35
CA ARG A 99 26.39 22.48 -29.28
C ARG A 99 25.81 22.55 -27.87
N GLN A 100 24.82 23.41 -27.65
CA GLN A 100 24.10 23.57 -26.40
C GLN A 100 23.40 22.28 -25.96
N VAL A 101 22.95 21.45 -26.90
CA VAL A 101 22.22 20.20 -26.64
C VAL A 101 23.19 19.01 -26.44
N ALA A 102 24.51 19.20 -26.61
CA ALA A 102 25.48 18.11 -26.53
C ALA A 102 25.51 17.39 -25.17
N ALA A 103 25.27 18.12 -24.07
CA ALA A 103 25.17 17.52 -22.74
C ALA A 103 23.95 16.58 -22.65
N ALA A 104 22.78 17.11 -22.99
CA ALA A 104 21.51 16.37 -23.04
C ALA A 104 21.55 15.16 -23.99
N ALA A 105 22.07 15.32 -25.21
CA ALA A 105 22.19 14.23 -26.17
C ALA A 105 23.14 13.12 -25.69
N HIS A 106 24.27 13.48 -25.07
CA HIS A 106 25.13 12.48 -24.43
C HIS A 106 24.45 11.82 -23.23
N TRP A 107 23.66 12.53 -22.43
CA TRP A 107 22.90 11.94 -21.33
C TRP A 107 21.83 10.94 -21.82
N ILE A 108 21.04 11.28 -22.85
CA ILE A 108 20.05 10.37 -23.46
C ILE A 108 20.73 9.08 -23.93
N ALA A 109 21.82 9.20 -24.70
CA ALA A 109 22.57 8.03 -25.19
C ALA A 109 23.10 7.16 -24.03
N GLY A 110 23.51 7.80 -22.92
CA GLY A 110 23.93 7.09 -21.71
C GLY A 110 22.78 6.34 -21.04
N ALA A 111 21.61 6.98 -20.90
CA ALA A 111 20.42 6.36 -20.35
C ALA A 111 19.93 5.17 -21.20
N ALA A 112 19.92 5.31 -22.53
CA ALA A 112 19.57 4.25 -23.47
C ALA A 112 20.53 3.04 -23.43
N ALA A 113 21.84 3.30 -23.27
CA ALA A 113 22.86 2.26 -23.08
C ALA A 113 22.78 1.58 -21.70
N GLY A 114 22.19 2.26 -20.71
CA GLY A 114 22.17 1.87 -19.30
C GLY A 114 21.57 0.49 -19.00
N SER A 115 20.70 -0.04 -19.86
CA SER A 115 20.02 -1.34 -19.73
C SER A 115 20.89 -2.56 -20.09
N GLY A 116 22.15 -2.37 -20.51
CA GLY A 116 23.06 -3.48 -20.82
C GLY A 116 24.54 -3.13 -20.97
N HIS A 117 24.87 -1.88 -21.32
CA HIS A 117 26.21 -1.43 -21.68
C HIS A 117 26.69 -0.30 -20.73
N ILE A 118 26.95 -0.64 -19.47
CA ILE A 118 27.26 0.34 -18.41
C ILE A 118 28.53 1.15 -18.70
N GLU A 119 29.58 0.56 -19.29
CA GLU A 119 30.81 1.29 -19.66
C GLU A 119 30.52 2.37 -20.70
N ASP A 120 29.67 2.06 -21.69
CA ASP A 120 29.26 3.01 -22.71
C ASP A 120 28.38 4.09 -22.06
N ALA A 121 27.43 3.70 -21.21
CA ALA A 121 26.59 4.63 -20.46
C ALA A 121 27.40 5.63 -19.61
N GLU A 122 28.37 5.13 -18.85
CA GLU A 122 29.29 5.94 -18.05
C GLU A 122 30.15 6.86 -18.94
N GLY A 123 30.70 6.33 -20.03
CA GLY A 123 31.43 7.12 -21.02
C GLY A 123 30.60 8.25 -21.63
N HIS A 124 29.30 8.01 -21.82
CA HIS A 124 28.33 9.00 -22.26
C HIS A 124 28.04 10.06 -21.19
N TYR A 125 27.78 9.70 -19.93
CA TYR A 125 27.61 10.68 -18.86
C TYR A 125 28.87 11.52 -18.61
N LEU A 126 30.07 10.93 -18.71
CA LEU A 126 31.33 11.68 -18.64
C LEU A 126 31.49 12.67 -19.80
N ARG A 127 31.01 12.33 -21.01
CA ARG A 127 30.95 13.27 -22.14
C ARG A 127 29.89 14.36 -21.95
N SER A 128 28.75 14.03 -21.33
CA SER A 128 27.75 15.01 -20.92
C SER A 128 28.36 16.06 -19.98
N LEU A 129 29.06 15.61 -18.93
CA LEU A 129 29.75 16.50 -17.99
C LEU A 129 30.96 17.25 -18.58
N ALA A 130 31.45 16.84 -19.75
CA ALA A 130 32.47 17.57 -20.49
C ALA A 130 31.88 18.69 -21.37
N ALA A 131 30.59 18.60 -21.73
CA ALA A 131 29.85 19.61 -22.48
C ALA A 131 29.23 20.66 -21.55
N ASP A 132 28.61 20.23 -20.45
CA ASP A 132 28.14 21.06 -19.34
C ASP A 132 28.52 20.38 -18.02
N SER A 133 29.40 21.02 -17.24
CA SER A 133 29.91 20.45 -16.00
C SER A 133 28.84 20.16 -14.98
N ASP A 134 27.77 20.95 -14.94
CA ASP A 134 26.77 20.93 -13.87
C ASP A 134 25.43 20.33 -14.33
N PHE A 135 25.46 19.57 -15.44
CA PHE A 135 24.32 18.87 -16.01
C PHE A 135 23.79 17.79 -15.04
N GLY A 136 22.78 18.18 -14.23
CA GLY A 136 22.24 17.41 -13.11
C GLY A 136 21.93 15.94 -13.39
N PRO A 137 21.22 15.59 -14.48
CA PRO A 137 20.89 14.20 -14.79
C PRO A 137 22.15 13.31 -14.95
N ALA A 138 23.22 13.81 -15.57
CA ALA A 138 24.48 13.06 -15.70
C ALA A 138 25.25 12.96 -14.37
N LEU A 139 25.22 14.01 -13.53
CA LEU A 139 25.77 13.96 -12.17
C LEU A 139 25.07 12.88 -11.32
N LEU A 140 23.75 12.78 -11.41
CA LEU A 140 22.93 11.83 -10.66
C LEU A 140 23.30 10.37 -10.99
N TYR A 141 23.31 9.99 -12.27
CA TYR A 141 23.69 8.63 -12.68
C TYR A 141 25.14 8.29 -12.31
N LEU A 142 26.09 9.21 -12.50
CA LEU A 142 27.49 8.97 -12.09
C LEU A 142 27.63 8.83 -10.56
N ALA A 143 26.85 9.57 -9.78
CA ALA A 143 26.81 9.43 -8.32
C ALA A 143 26.29 8.05 -7.90
N GLN A 144 25.30 7.50 -8.62
CA GLN A 144 24.83 6.12 -8.43
C GLN A 144 25.93 5.11 -8.77
N TYR A 145 26.64 5.26 -9.89
CA TYR A 145 27.65 4.28 -10.33
C TYR A 145 28.85 4.24 -9.37
N GLU A 146 29.23 5.39 -8.80
CA GLU A 146 30.22 5.45 -7.71
C GLU A 146 29.67 4.90 -6.38
N SER A 147 28.37 5.09 -6.10
CA SER A 147 27.70 4.46 -4.95
C SER A 147 27.71 2.93 -5.08
N ASP A 148 27.33 2.38 -6.24
CA ASP A 148 27.31 0.96 -6.54
C ASP A 148 28.66 0.31 -6.27
N ARG A 149 29.75 0.95 -6.72
CA ARG A 149 31.15 0.53 -6.48
C ARG A 149 31.62 0.62 -5.03
N GLY A 150 30.83 1.16 -4.11
CA GLY A 150 31.25 1.39 -2.73
C GLY A 150 32.10 2.66 -2.53
N ASN A 151 32.18 3.54 -3.52
CA ASN A 151 32.98 4.77 -3.47
C ASN A 151 32.19 5.96 -2.87
N ALA A 152 31.83 5.85 -1.58
CA ALA A 152 30.98 6.82 -0.88
C ALA A 152 31.45 8.28 -1.03
N GLU A 153 32.76 8.54 -0.97
CA GLU A 153 33.33 9.89 -1.10
C GLU A 153 33.08 10.51 -2.48
N ARG A 154 33.20 9.72 -3.56
CA ARG A 154 32.94 10.21 -4.92
C ARG A 154 31.46 10.38 -5.19
N ALA A 155 30.64 9.45 -4.73
CA ALA A 155 29.19 9.58 -4.78
C ALA A 155 28.71 10.85 -4.05
N LEU A 156 29.20 11.12 -2.82
CA LEU A 156 28.93 12.37 -2.09
C LEU A 156 29.40 13.63 -2.83
N ALA A 157 30.58 13.58 -3.47
CA ALA A 157 31.11 14.71 -4.23
C ALA A 157 30.28 15.00 -5.50
N LEU A 158 29.65 14.00 -6.11
CA LEU A 158 28.75 14.16 -7.25
C LEU A 158 27.35 14.59 -6.81
N TYR A 159 26.75 13.94 -5.81
CA TYR A 159 25.48 14.38 -5.21
C TYR A 159 25.57 15.83 -4.73
N GLY A 160 26.64 16.22 -4.04
CA GLY A 160 26.83 17.57 -3.51
C GLY A 160 26.95 18.70 -4.56
N ARG A 161 26.86 18.38 -5.86
CA ARG A 161 26.80 19.33 -6.99
C ARG A 161 25.41 19.46 -7.63
N LEU A 162 24.48 18.56 -7.33
CA LEU A 162 23.07 18.72 -7.71
C LEU A 162 22.45 19.84 -6.85
N GLU A 163 21.46 20.55 -7.40
CA GLU A 163 20.79 21.69 -6.76
C GLU A 163 20.27 21.33 -5.34
N ASP A 164 19.46 20.27 -5.25
CA ASP A 164 18.95 19.73 -3.97
C ASP A 164 19.69 18.46 -3.50
N GLY A 165 20.91 18.23 -4.01
CA GLY A 165 21.63 16.97 -3.85
C GLY A 165 22.01 16.58 -2.41
N ARG A 166 21.91 17.52 -1.46
CA ARG A 166 22.11 17.25 -0.03
C ARG A 166 20.85 16.72 0.65
N GLU A 167 19.68 16.99 0.09
CA GLU A 167 18.40 16.48 0.59
C GLU A 167 18.11 15.07 0.06
N HIS A 168 18.72 14.72 -1.08
CA HIS A 168 18.67 13.39 -1.67
C HIS A 168 19.00 12.28 -0.63
N PRO A 169 18.14 11.24 -0.45
CA PRO A 169 18.29 10.21 0.59
C PRO A 169 19.67 9.54 0.65
N MET A 170 20.26 9.25 -0.51
CA MET A 170 21.61 8.68 -0.58
C MET A 170 22.71 9.61 -0.07
N TYR A 171 22.61 10.94 -0.22
CA TYR A 171 23.61 11.84 0.37
C TYR A 171 23.58 11.76 1.90
N GLN A 172 22.38 11.70 2.48
CA GLN A 172 22.18 11.53 3.93
C GLN A 172 22.72 10.18 4.42
N LEU A 173 22.45 9.08 3.70
CA LEU A 173 22.97 7.75 4.02
C LEU A 173 24.50 7.68 3.92
N LEU A 174 25.04 8.15 2.79
CA LEU A 174 26.47 8.12 2.48
C LEU A 174 27.29 9.00 3.43
N SER A 175 26.71 10.05 4.00
CA SER A 175 27.36 10.91 5.01
C SER A 175 27.80 10.16 6.28
N GLY A 176 27.26 8.95 6.53
CA GLY A 176 27.74 8.05 7.59
C GLY A 176 29.03 7.27 7.25
N TYR A 177 29.43 7.27 5.97
CA TYR A 177 30.56 6.50 5.45
C TYR A 177 31.82 7.38 5.29
N ARG A 178 32.98 6.86 5.69
CA ARG A 178 34.28 7.57 5.67
C ARG A 178 35.30 6.77 4.87
N ALA A 179 35.99 7.42 3.93
CA ALA A 179 36.93 6.79 3.01
C ALA A 179 38.06 5.98 3.69
N ASN A 180 38.51 6.39 4.88
CA ASN A 180 39.60 5.74 5.62
C ASN A 180 39.10 4.76 6.70
N ARG A 181 37.93 4.15 6.53
CA ARG A 181 37.38 3.13 7.43
C ARG A 181 36.92 1.92 6.61
N ASP A 182 37.42 0.75 6.97
CA ASP A 182 36.83 -0.51 6.53
C ASP A 182 35.52 -0.74 7.30
N TYR A 183 34.42 -0.93 6.55
CA TYR A 183 33.10 -1.26 7.08
C TYR A 183 32.84 -2.75 6.84
N SER A 184 32.30 -3.46 7.84
CA SER A 184 31.90 -4.86 7.64
C SER A 184 30.74 -4.97 6.64
N LEU A 185 30.54 -6.16 6.05
CA LEU A 185 29.42 -6.40 5.15
C LEU A 185 28.07 -6.08 5.83
N ALA A 186 27.94 -6.39 7.12
CA ALA A 186 26.75 -6.07 7.93
C ALA A 186 26.52 -4.57 8.11
N GLU A 187 27.58 -3.76 8.18
CA GLU A 187 27.45 -2.30 8.21
C GLU A 187 27.05 -1.74 6.84
N ARG A 188 27.54 -2.32 5.73
CA ARG A 188 27.23 -1.88 4.37
C ARG A 188 25.90 -2.42 3.84
N ALA A 189 25.31 -3.44 4.45
CA ALA A 189 24.06 -4.06 3.97
C ALA A 189 22.89 -3.08 3.81
N ARG A 190 22.69 -2.09 4.71
CA ARG A 190 21.64 -1.07 4.49
C ARG A 190 21.92 -0.19 3.27
N TRP A 191 23.19 0.06 2.95
CA TRP A 191 23.58 0.77 1.75
C TRP A 191 23.39 -0.09 0.50
N LEU A 192 23.69 -1.39 0.55
CA LEU A 192 23.34 -2.32 -0.53
C LEU A 192 21.84 -2.31 -0.85
N TYR A 193 20.98 -2.38 0.17
CA TYR A 193 19.52 -2.25 0.00
C TYR A 193 19.13 -0.92 -0.65
N ALA A 194 19.75 0.19 -0.22
CA ALA A 194 19.47 1.52 -0.76
C ALA A 194 19.90 1.68 -2.24
N LYS A 195 21.01 1.06 -2.67
CA LYS A 195 21.44 1.03 -4.10
C LYS A 195 20.34 0.44 -4.99
N ILE A 196 19.75 -0.67 -4.55
CA ILE A 196 18.72 -1.40 -5.29
C ILE A 196 17.45 -0.56 -5.41
N GLY A 197 16.99 0.06 -4.30
CA GLY A 197 15.85 0.99 -4.33
C GLY A 197 16.08 2.19 -5.26
N GLN A 198 17.31 2.71 -5.30
CA GLN A 198 17.67 3.85 -6.14
C GLN A 198 17.72 3.52 -7.65
N PHE A 199 17.98 2.26 -8.00
CA PHE A 199 17.83 1.78 -9.38
C PHE A 199 16.37 1.76 -9.82
N VAL A 200 15.45 1.38 -8.92
CA VAL A 200 14.01 1.40 -9.23
C VAL A 200 13.51 2.82 -9.44
N GLU A 201 13.90 3.79 -8.59
CA GLU A 201 13.52 5.20 -8.75
C GLU A 201 13.98 5.83 -10.08
N LEU A 202 15.08 5.36 -10.70
CA LEU A 202 15.58 5.88 -11.98
C LEU A 202 15.39 4.90 -13.15
N SER A 203 14.40 4.01 -13.08
CA SER A 203 14.09 3.09 -14.18
C SER A 203 12.58 2.93 -14.35
N HIS A 204 12.19 2.25 -15.43
CA HIS A 204 10.78 1.96 -15.74
C HIS A 204 10.05 1.22 -14.61
N TRP A 205 10.78 0.52 -13.73
CA TRP A 205 10.25 -0.12 -12.51
C TRP A 205 9.57 0.85 -11.53
N ARG A 206 9.90 2.15 -11.57
CA ARG A 206 9.22 3.18 -10.77
C ARG A 206 7.71 3.20 -11.01
N ILE A 207 7.26 2.97 -12.24
CA ILE A 207 5.83 2.93 -12.58
C ILE A 207 5.15 1.80 -11.82
N ARG A 208 5.75 0.59 -11.80
CA ARG A 208 5.22 -0.56 -11.06
C ARG A 208 5.20 -0.33 -9.55
N ALA A 209 6.20 0.38 -9.00
CA ALA A 209 6.18 0.80 -7.59
C ALA A 209 5.05 1.79 -7.29
N VAL A 210 4.73 2.71 -8.21
CA VAL A 210 3.61 3.66 -8.09
C VAL A 210 2.25 2.96 -8.20
N GLU A 211 2.10 1.97 -9.07
CA GLU A 211 0.89 1.13 -9.17
C GLU A 211 0.60 0.41 -7.84
N LEU A 212 1.63 -0.22 -7.24
CA LEU A 212 1.52 -0.87 -5.94
C LEU A 212 1.23 0.15 -4.82
N ALA A 213 1.82 1.35 -4.89
CA ALA A 213 1.52 2.43 -3.95
C ALA A 213 0.07 2.94 -4.07
N LEU A 214 -0.52 2.97 -5.27
CA LEU A 214 -1.94 3.29 -5.46
C LEU A 214 -2.85 2.24 -4.80
N VAL A 215 -2.55 0.95 -4.96
CA VAL A 215 -3.26 -0.13 -4.25
C VAL A 215 -3.15 0.09 -2.74
N ARG A 216 -1.93 0.27 -2.20
CA ARG A 216 -1.70 0.54 -0.77
C ARG A 216 -2.46 1.77 -0.27
N ALA A 217 -2.38 2.89 -0.98
CA ALA A 217 -2.98 4.16 -0.61
C ALA A 217 -4.52 4.10 -0.56
N SER A 218 -5.17 3.26 -1.38
CA SER A 218 -6.63 3.06 -1.33
C SER A 218 -7.15 2.57 0.03
N TYR A 219 -6.29 1.96 0.86
CA TYR A 219 -6.61 1.51 2.22
C TYR A 219 -6.19 2.52 3.31
N LEU A 220 -5.41 3.56 2.98
CA LEU A 220 -4.86 4.51 3.94
C LEU A 220 -5.75 5.76 4.09
N PRO A 221 -5.93 6.30 5.31
CA PRO A 221 -6.59 7.59 5.50
C PRO A 221 -5.88 8.71 4.73
N GLY A 222 -6.60 9.40 3.84
CA GLY A 222 -6.05 10.45 2.98
C GLY A 222 -5.29 9.94 1.74
N GLY A 223 -5.24 8.63 1.50
CA GLY A 223 -4.48 8.05 0.39
C GLY A 223 -5.12 8.20 -0.99
N HIS A 224 -6.43 8.51 -1.06
CA HIS A 224 -7.10 8.85 -2.32
C HIS A 224 -6.68 10.25 -2.81
N GLU A 225 -6.47 11.18 -1.87
CA GLU A 225 -6.02 12.54 -2.11
C GLU A 225 -4.49 12.62 -2.26
N ASN A 226 -3.75 11.73 -1.61
CA ASN A 226 -2.30 11.62 -1.75
C ASN A 226 -1.81 10.17 -1.89
N PRO A 227 -1.73 9.64 -3.13
CA PRO A 227 -1.19 8.31 -3.42
C PRO A 227 0.23 8.07 -2.91
N SER A 228 1.05 9.11 -2.73
CA SER A 228 2.43 8.95 -2.25
C SER A 228 2.51 8.39 -0.83
N LEU A 229 1.42 8.45 -0.05
CA LEU A 229 1.31 7.82 1.26
C LEU A 229 1.43 6.29 1.20
N GLY A 230 1.13 5.68 0.05
CA GLY A 230 1.26 4.25 -0.16
C GLY A 230 2.67 3.77 -0.48
N LEU A 231 3.62 4.67 -0.77
CA LEU A 231 4.98 4.31 -1.19
C LEU A 231 5.90 4.10 0.03
N ASP A 232 5.50 3.17 0.91
CA ASP A 232 6.18 2.82 2.16
C ASP A 232 7.25 1.72 2.00
N ASP A 233 8.04 1.44 3.05
CA ASP A 233 9.10 0.43 3.04
C ASP A 233 8.60 -0.97 2.59
N PHE A 234 7.33 -1.30 2.83
CA PHE A 234 6.72 -2.57 2.42
C PHE A 234 6.41 -2.59 0.92
N VAL A 235 5.78 -1.53 0.39
CA VAL A 235 5.55 -1.41 -1.06
C VAL A 235 6.86 -1.37 -1.84
N TRP A 236 7.89 -0.72 -1.28
CA TRP A 236 9.24 -0.79 -1.85
C TRP A 236 9.78 -2.22 -1.92
N ASP A 237 9.69 -3.01 -0.85
CA ASP A 237 10.16 -4.40 -0.85
C ASP A 237 9.40 -5.27 -1.86
N VAL A 238 8.07 -5.09 -1.96
CA VAL A 238 7.25 -5.78 -2.98
C VAL A 238 7.68 -5.37 -4.39
N ALA A 239 7.90 -4.09 -4.63
CA ALA A 239 8.41 -3.61 -5.91
C ALA A 239 9.80 -4.19 -6.23
N LEU A 240 10.69 -4.35 -5.24
CA LEU A 240 12.03 -4.91 -5.46
C LEU A 240 12.00 -6.41 -5.81
N PHE A 241 11.35 -7.23 -4.99
CA PHE A 241 11.49 -8.68 -5.06
C PHE A 241 10.39 -9.35 -5.89
N GLU A 242 9.13 -9.01 -5.66
CA GLU A 242 7.98 -9.68 -6.29
C GLU A 242 7.70 -9.20 -7.73
N THR A 243 8.28 -8.10 -8.20
CA THR A 243 8.14 -7.66 -9.62
C THR A 243 9.30 -8.06 -10.53
N GLY A 244 10.44 -8.47 -9.96
CA GLY A 244 11.67 -8.77 -10.70
C GLY A 244 12.67 -7.62 -10.82
N ALA A 245 12.34 -6.41 -10.35
CA ALA A 245 13.21 -5.23 -10.44
C ALA A 245 14.61 -5.44 -9.83
N PHE A 246 14.72 -6.14 -8.69
CA PHE A 246 16.01 -6.47 -8.08
C PHE A 246 16.81 -7.52 -8.88
N ALA A 247 16.14 -8.45 -9.56
CA ALA A 247 16.81 -9.38 -10.46
C ALA A 247 17.40 -8.63 -11.68
N GLU A 248 16.71 -7.62 -12.21
CA GLU A 248 17.26 -6.76 -13.25
C GLU A 248 18.42 -5.90 -12.73
N PHE A 249 18.30 -5.29 -11.55
CA PHE A 249 19.41 -4.56 -10.91
C PHE A 249 20.68 -5.43 -10.87
N LEU A 250 20.59 -6.68 -10.42
CA LEU A 250 21.76 -7.56 -10.34
C LEU A 250 22.30 -7.99 -11.72
N LYS A 251 21.42 -8.21 -12.70
CA LYS A 251 21.81 -8.50 -14.09
C LYS A 251 22.56 -7.32 -14.73
N THR A 252 22.09 -6.10 -14.48
CA THR A 252 22.60 -4.87 -15.10
C THR A 252 23.75 -4.29 -14.27
N ARG A 253 23.45 -3.78 -13.08
CA ARG A 253 24.36 -3.06 -12.16
C ARG A 253 25.30 -3.98 -11.38
N GLY A 254 24.95 -5.26 -11.17
CA GLY A 254 25.61 -6.14 -10.19
C GLY A 254 27.13 -6.27 -10.31
N ARG A 255 27.68 -6.16 -11.52
CA ARG A 255 29.14 -6.16 -11.80
C ARG A 255 29.89 -4.89 -11.38
N LEU A 256 29.19 -3.84 -10.99
CA LEU A 256 29.76 -2.65 -10.36
C LEU A 256 29.98 -2.85 -8.86
N LEU A 257 29.21 -3.73 -8.23
CA LEU A 257 29.24 -3.95 -6.78
C LEU A 257 30.57 -4.58 -6.34
N PRO A 258 31.02 -4.33 -5.10
CA PRO A 258 32.01 -5.17 -4.44
C PRO A 258 31.59 -6.65 -4.44
N ASP A 259 32.55 -7.57 -4.65
CA ASP A 259 32.28 -9.02 -4.79
C ASP A 259 31.43 -9.61 -3.63
N ASP A 260 31.64 -9.14 -2.40
CA ASP A 260 30.92 -9.60 -1.20
C ASP A 260 29.49 -9.04 -1.13
N GLU A 261 29.27 -7.81 -1.59
CA GLU A 261 27.93 -7.23 -1.77
C GLU A 261 27.17 -7.87 -2.93
N GLN A 262 27.83 -8.17 -4.05
CA GLN A 262 27.22 -8.88 -5.17
C GLN A 262 26.75 -10.28 -4.74
N LEU A 263 27.60 -11.01 -4.00
CA LEU A 263 27.25 -12.31 -3.44
C LEU A 263 26.09 -12.22 -2.42
N LEU A 264 26.09 -11.20 -1.55
CA LEU A 264 25.02 -11.00 -0.58
C LEU A 264 23.68 -10.69 -1.27
N ALA A 265 23.68 -9.81 -2.27
CA ALA A 265 22.49 -9.50 -3.05
C ALA A 265 21.96 -10.74 -3.81
N GLN A 266 22.84 -11.58 -4.36
CA GLN A 266 22.44 -12.85 -4.97
C GLN A 266 21.80 -13.81 -3.96
N GLN A 267 22.27 -13.82 -2.70
CA GLN A 267 21.62 -14.61 -1.63
C GLN A 267 20.23 -14.04 -1.27
N TRP A 268 20.05 -12.73 -1.28
CA TRP A 268 18.76 -12.09 -0.99
C TRP A 268 17.68 -12.49 -2.02
N LEU A 269 18.02 -12.58 -3.31
CA LEU A 269 17.08 -13.06 -4.35
C LEU A 269 16.60 -14.50 -4.16
N LEU A 270 17.30 -15.33 -3.36
CA LEU A 270 16.91 -16.71 -3.09
C LEU A 270 16.00 -16.86 -1.86
N ILE A 271 15.78 -15.78 -1.12
CA ILE A 271 14.94 -15.75 0.08
C ILE A 271 13.56 -15.22 -0.32
N GLY A 272 12.50 -15.95 0.03
CA GLY A 272 11.12 -15.50 -0.14
C GLY A 272 10.62 -14.59 0.99
N ARG A 273 9.50 -13.91 0.78
CA ARG A 273 8.71 -13.33 1.88
C ARG A 273 8.07 -14.49 2.65
N SER A 274 7.99 -14.37 3.97
CA SER A 274 7.28 -15.36 4.80
C SER A 274 6.44 -14.68 5.88
N LEU A 275 5.54 -15.47 6.45
CA LEU A 275 4.81 -15.15 7.66
C LEU A 275 5.56 -15.72 8.87
N PHE A 276 5.91 -14.83 9.79
CA PHE A 276 6.67 -15.15 11.00
C PHE A 276 5.84 -14.90 12.25
N GLU A 277 6.02 -15.75 13.27
CA GLU A 277 5.60 -15.50 14.64
C GLU A 277 6.79 -15.00 15.48
N VAL A 278 6.52 -14.10 16.41
CA VAL A 278 7.53 -13.65 17.37
C VAL A 278 7.64 -14.66 18.52
N ASP A 279 8.71 -15.45 18.53
CA ASP A 279 8.97 -16.41 19.60
C ASP A 279 9.51 -15.74 20.87
N ALA A 280 10.41 -14.77 20.71
CA ALA A 280 11.05 -14.07 21.83
C ALA A 280 11.54 -12.67 21.46
N VAL A 281 11.55 -11.76 22.42
CA VAL A 281 11.98 -10.37 22.24
C VAL A 281 13.09 -10.02 23.22
N ARG A 282 14.15 -9.36 22.73
CA ARG A 282 15.24 -8.79 23.52
C ARG A 282 15.20 -7.26 23.35
N PRO A 283 14.50 -6.52 24.23
CA PRO A 283 14.20 -5.11 23.97
C PRO A 283 15.43 -4.24 23.72
N GLY A 284 15.43 -3.55 22.58
CA GLY A 284 16.54 -2.71 22.15
C GLY A 284 17.73 -3.46 21.52
N SER A 285 17.62 -4.79 21.32
CA SER A 285 18.73 -5.63 20.84
C SER A 285 18.37 -6.62 19.75
N GLY A 286 17.16 -7.21 19.74
CA GLY A 286 16.75 -8.12 18.67
C GLY A 286 15.45 -8.88 18.95
N ILE A 287 15.02 -9.64 17.95
CA ILE A 287 13.79 -10.43 17.96
C ILE A 287 14.13 -11.83 17.44
N THR A 288 13.69 -12.88 18.14
CA THR A 288 13.69 -14.25 17.61
C THR A 288 12.35 -14.49 16.94
N MET A 289 12.37 -14.83 15.65
CA MET A 289 11.18 -15.03 14.84
C MET A 289 11.14 -16.47 14.32
N ARG A 290 9.98 -17.12 14.40
CA ARG A 290 9.68 -18.46 13.87
C ARG A 290 8.96 -18.31 12.54
N ASP A 291 9.57 -18.79 11.46
CA ASP A 291 8.94 -18.90 10.15
C ASP A 291 7.82 -19.95 10.21
N LEU A 292 6.58 -19.57 9.87
CA LEU A 292 5.43 -20.49 9.91
C LEU A 292 5.32 -21.37 8.66
N ARG A 293 6.05 -21.07 7.58
CA ARG A 293 6.12 -21.88 6.35
C ARG A 293 7.15 -22.99 6.48
N THR A 294 8.32 -22.69 7.05
CA THR A 294 9.47 -23.61 7.14
C THR A 294 9.66 -24.23 8.53
N GLY A 295 9.22 -23.54 9.59
CA GLY A 295 9.50 -23.87 10.99
C GLY A 295 10.85 -23.36 11.51
N ASP A 296 11.66 -22.70 10.67
CA ASP A 296 12.98 -22.20 11.05
C ASP A 296 12.89 -21.03 12.05
N ARG A 297 13.93 -20.89 12.87
CA ARG A 297 14.06 -19.82 13.88
C ARG A 297 15.23 -18.92 13.56
N ILE A 298 14.95 -17.62 13.41
CA ILE A 298 15.92 -16.61 12.98
C ILE A 298 16.04 -15.52 14.05
N ASP A 299 17.28 -15.17 14.41
CA ASP A 299 17.58 -14.07 15.33
C ASP A 299 17.87 -12.78 14.54
N VAL A 300 16.87 -11.88 14.52
CA VAL A 300 16.92 -10.60 13.80
C VAL A 300 17.57 -9.52 14.66
N THR A 301 18.50 -8.77 14.06
CA THR A 301 19.21 -7.66 14.70
C THR A 301 18.39 -6.37 14.63
N GLU A 302 17.37 -6.26 15.47
CA GLU A 302 16.42 -5.12 15.47
C GLU A 302 16.42 -4.38 16.84
N ARG A 303 16.46 -3.04 16.84
CA ARG A 303 16.62 -2.20 18.06
C ARG A 303 15.44 -1.29 18.42
N THR A 304 14.53 -1.04 17.50
CA THR A 304 13.42 -0.09 17.63
C THR A 304 12.10 -0.83 17.82
N ALA A 305 11.73 -1.68 16.87
CA ALA A 305 10.54 -2.54 16.93
C ALA A 305 10.58 -3.51 18.13
N SER A 306 11.75 -4.03 18.51
CA SER A 306 11.96 -4.90 19.68
C SER A 306 11.58 -4.26 21.02
N ARG A 307 11.25 -2.95 21.04
CA ARG A 307 10.73 -2.24 22.21
C ARG A 307 9.20 -2.23 22.29
N GLN A 308 8.52 -2.64 21.23
CA GLN A 308 7.06 -2.54 21.05
C GLN A 308 6.42 -3.90 20.74
N VAL A 309 7.07 -4.69 19.89
CA VAL A 309 6.67 -6.04 19.49
C VAL A 309 6.63 -6.98 20.71
N LYS A 310 5.66 -7.90 20.73
CA LYS A 310 5.44 -8.89 21.79
C LYS A 310 5.52 -10.33 21.26
N PRO A 311 5.91 -11.30 22.11
CA PRO A 311 5.80 -12.72 21.77
C PRO A 311 4.37 -13.12 21.37
N GLY A 312 4.25 -13.97 20.35
CA GLY A 312 3.01 -14.43 19.75
C GLY A 312 2.45 -13.52 18.64
N GLU A 313 2.92 -12.29 18.47
CA GLU A 313 2.46 -11.42 17.37
C GLU A 313 2.98 -11.94 16.01
N LEU A 314 2.14 -11.85 14.96
CA LEU A 314 2.45 -12.32 13.60
C LEU A 314 2.85 -11.17 12.66
N TYR A 315 3.86 -11.40 11.83
CA TYR A 315 4.39 -10.43 10.87
C TYR A 315 4.73 -11.07 9.52
N CYS A 316 4.24 -10.48 8.43
CA CYS A 316 4.66 -10.77 7.08
C CYS A 316 5.85 -9.89 6.71
N THR A 317 7.00 -10.48 6.38
CA THR A 317 8.24 -9.75 6.11
C THR A 317 9.25 -10.61 5.35
N ARG A 318 10.41 -10.04 5.03
CA ARG A 318 11.54 -10.69 4.38
C ARG A 318 12.77 -10.52 5.26
N ILE A 319 13.19 -11.61 5.91
CA ILE A 319 14.34 -11.62 6.81
C ILE A 319 15.57 -12.10 6.02
N VAL A 320 16.56 -11.22 5.83
CA VAL A 320 17.73 -11.49 5.00
C VAL A 320 19.02 -11.53 5.82
N PRO A 321 20.03 -12.33 5.44
CA PRO A 321 21.34 -12.27 6.06
C PRO A 321 22.01 -10.93 5.71
N VAL A 322 22.87 -10.42 6.59
CA VAL A 322 23.66 -9.20 6.31
C VAL A 322 25.17 -9.44 6.38
N GLY A 323 25.60 -10.69 6.57
CA GLY A 323 27.00 -11.05 6.84
C GLY A 323 27.25 -11.33 8.32
N ASP A 324 28.40 -11.91 8.65
CA ASP A 324 28.84 -12.25 10.01
C ASP A 324 27.85 -13.11 10.83
N GLY A 325 26.96 -13.85 10.16
CA GLY A 325 25.88 -14.65 10.78
C GLY A 325 24.70 -13.83 11.29
N LEU A 326 24.65 -12.53 11.00
CA LEU A 326 23.59 -11.61 11.39
C LEU A 326 22.47 -11.59 10.35
N TRP A 327 21.24 -11.37 10.82
CA TRP A 327 20.03 -11.26 10.01
C TRP A 327 19.30 -9.95 10.30
N ASN A 328 18.62 -9.40 9.29
CA ASN A 328 17.94 -8.12 9.38
C ASN A 328 16.67 -8.06 8.50
N ILE A 329 15.84 -7.06 8.75
CA ILE A 329 14.68 -6.68 7.94
C ILE A 329 14.95 -5.28 7.37
N PHE A 330 14.71 -5.09 6.07
CA PHE A 330 14.82 -3.78 5.42
C PHE A 330 13.47 -3.30 4.89
N GLY A 331 12.73 -4.17 4.21
CA GLY A 331 11.44 -3.92 3.58
C GLY A 331 10.21 -3.81 4.48
N GLY A 332 10.37 -3.27 5.69
CA GLY A 332 9.30 -3.23 6.69
C GLY A 332 8.85 -4.61 7.19
N ALA A 333 7.88 -4.61 8.12
CA ALA A 333 7.26 -5.82 8.64
C ALA A 333 5.77 -5.56 8.88
N GLU A 334 4.93 -6.21 8.08
CA GLU A 334 3.49 -5.99 8.07
C GLU A 334 2.83 -6.86 9.13
N ALA A 335 2.18 -6.25 10.13
CA ALA A 335 1.47 -6.99 11.17
C ALA A 335 0.25 -7.74 10.58
N VAL A 336 0.07 -9.01 10.98
CA VAL A 336 -0.96 -9.91 10.45
C VAL A 336 -1.90 -10.33 11.57
N ALA A 337 -3.21 -10.17 11.37
CA ALA A 337 -4.20 -10.69 12.30
C ALA A 337 -4.48 -12.19 12.05
N LEU A 338 -4.84 -12.95 13.09
CA LEU A 338 -5.15 -14.39 12.96
C LEU A 338 -6.11 -14.74 11.79
N PRO A 339 -7.22 -14.00 11.53
CA PRO A 339 -8.11 -14.30 10.40
C PRO A 339 -7.46 -14.10 9.02
N GLN A 340 -6.41 -13.28 8.93
CA GLN A 340 -5.66 -13.04 7.69
C GLN A 340 -4.61 -14.13 7.44
N ARG A 341 -4.23 -14.94 8.45
CA ARG A 341 -3.18 -15.96 8.33
C ARG A 341 -3.44 -16.92 7.17
N GLY A 342 -4.62 -17.55 7.15
CA GLY A 342 -4.96 -18.56 6.14
C GLY A 342 -4.90 -18.02 4.71
N PRO A 343 -5.62 -16.93 4.40
CA PRO A 343 -5.55 -16.26 3.10
C PRO A 343 -4.14 -15.83 2.70
N LEU A 344 -3.37 -15.24 3.64
CA LEU A 344 -2.00 -14.80 3.35
C LEU A 344 -1.05 -15.98 3.11
N MET A 345 -1.18 -17.08 3.87
CA MET A 345 -0.37 -18.28 3.63
C MET A 345 -0.61 -18.85 2.23
N ALA A 346 -1.86 -18.86 1.76
CA ALA A 346 -2.20 -19.30 0.41
C ALA A 346 -1.53 -18.44 -0.68
N LEU A 347 -1.54 -17.11 -0.52
CA LEU A 347 -0.82 -16.19 -1.43
C LEU A 347 0.71 -16.42 -1.38
N LEU A 348 1.28 -16.59 -0.19
CA LEU A 348 2.72 -16.87 -0.04
C LEU A 348 3.13 -18.26 -0.55
N ASP A 349 2.19 -19.20 -0.71
CA ASP A 349 2.38 -20.55 -1.26
C ASP A 349 2.23 -20.63 -2.79
N ASP A 350 1.72 -19.58 -3.44
CA ASP A 350 1.54 -19.53 -4.90
C ASP A 350 2.58 -18.61 -5.54
N ASP A 351 3.53 -19.21 -6.26
CA ASP A 351 4.61 -18.53 -6.99
C ASP A 351 4.10 -17.60 -8.11
N GLU A 352 2.84 -17.75 -8.54
CA GLU A 352 2.20 -16.91 -9.58
C GLU A 352 1.34 -15.77 -8.99
N THR A 353 1.39 -15.53 -7.67
CA THR A 353 0.63 -14.46 -6.99
C THR A 353 0.98 -13.08 -7.54
N ASP A 354 -0.04 -12.30 -7.92
CA ASP A 354 0.16 -10.90 -8.32
C ASP A 354 0.63 -10.04 -7.12
N PRO A 355 1.73 -9.28 -7.25
CA PRO A 355 2.16 -8.28 -6.28
C PRO A 355 1.02 -7.37 -5.76
N GLU A 356 0.02 -7.02 -6.58
CA GLU A 356 -1.13 -6.21 -6.18
C GLU A 356 -2.06 -6.94 -5.20
N GLU A 357 -2.28 -8.25 -5.36
CA GLU A 357 -3.09 -9.06 -4.44
C GLU A 357 -2.40 -9.18 -3.07
N LEU A 358 -1.08 -9.34 -3.06
CA LEU A 358 -0.28 -9.35 -1.83
C LEU A 358 -0.34 -8.00 -1.08
N VAL A 359 -0.18 -6.88 -1.81
CA VAL A 359 -0.32 -5.53 -1.23
C VAL A 359 -1.73 -5.30 -0.72
N SER A 360 -2.77 -5.67 -1.47
CA SER A 360 -4.17 -5.57 -1.06
C SER A 360 -4.45 -6.36 0.23
N CYS A 361 -4.01 -7.64 0.29
CA CYS A 361 -4.20 -8.51 1.45
C CYS A 361 -3.59 -7.92 2.73
N LEU A 362 -2.34 -7.46 2.67
CA LEU A 362 -1.62 -6.89 3.82
C LEU A 362 -2.10 -5.47 4.18
N SER A 363 -2.68 -4.74 3.22
CA SER A 363 -3.27 -3.41 3.45
C SER A 363 -4.71 -3.45 3.98
N ALA A 364 -5.42 -4.57 3.83
CA ALA A 364 -6.81 -4.73 4.27
C ALA A 364 -7.04 -4.41 5.76
N ARG A 365 -6.01 -4.48 6.61
CA ARG A 365 -6.10 -4.09 8.04
C ARG A 365 -6.31 -2.59 8.28
N PHE A 366 -6.05 -1.74 7.28
CA PHE A 366 -6.23 -0.29 7.36
C PHE A 366 -7.59 0.18 6.84
N ALA A 367 -8.30 -0.66 6.08
CA ALA A 367 -9.67 -0.35 5.67
C ALA A 367 -10.58 -0.19 6.90
N PRO A 368 -11.58 0.72 6.84
CA PRO A 368 -12.63 0.78 7.84
C PRO A 368 -13.31 -0.59 8.00
N PRO A 369 -13.61 -1.04 9.23
CA PRO A 369 -14.25 -2.33 9.45
C PRO A 369 -15.60 -2.38 8.75
N ARG A 370 -15.72 -3.25 7.75
CA ARG A 370 -16.99 -3.51 7.05
C ARG A 370 -17.90 -4.32 7.97
N LEU A 371 -18.81 -3.62 8.66
CA LEU A 371 -19.89 -4.26 9.38
C LEU A 371 -20.91 -4.84 8.40
N VAL A 372 -21.20 -6.12 8.58
CA VAL A 372 -22.22 -6.85 7.84
C VAL A 372 -23.26 -7.40 8.80
N THR A 373 -24.49 -7.57 8.33
CA THR A 373 -25.54 -8.28 9.06
C THR A 373 -25.16 -9.76 9.21
N ALA A 374 -25.89 -10.51 10.03
CA ALA A 374 -25.72 -11.97 10.12
C ALA A 374 -25.96 -12.71 8.79
N GLY A 375 -26.50 -12.04 7.76
CA GLY A 375 -26.62 -12.56 6.39
C GLY A 375 -25.44 -12.23 5.46
N GLY A 376 -24.46 -11.43 5.90
CA GLY A 376 -23.35 -10.96 5.07
C GLY A 376 -23.63 -9.69 4.26
N GLU A 377 -24.84 -9.12 4.35
CA GLU A 377 -25.20 -7.85 3.70
C GLU A 377 -24.55 -6.66 4.43
N PRO A 378 -24.18 -5.56 3.74
CA PRO A 378 -23.68 -4.34 4.39
C PRO A 378 -24.66 -3.84 5.45
N MET A 379 -24.17 -3.58 6.67
CA MET A 379 -25.02 -3.12 7.77
C MET A 379 -25.32 -1.63 7.62
N VAL A 380 -26.60 -1.30 7.42
CA VAL A 380 -27.10 0.07 7.27
C VAL A 380 -28.25 0.26 8.24
N PHE A 381 -28.14 1.25 9.13
CA PHE A 381 -29.23 1.62 10.03
C PHE A 381 -30.26 2.42 9.23
N CYS A 382 -31.37 1.77 8.89
CA CYS A 382 -32.48 2.37 8.15
C CYS A 382 -33.64 2.64 9.11
N THR A 383 -34.14 3.88 9.12
CA THR A 383 -35.27 4.29 9.96
C THR A 383 -36.25 5.17 9.17
N ALA A 384 -37.55 4.86 9.21
CA ALA A 384 -38.59 5.76 8.71
C ALA A 384 -39.66 6.02 9.78
N GLU A 385 -40.16 7.25 9.82
CA GLU A 385 -41.30 7.65 10.65
C GLU A 385 -42.49 8.08 9.77
N PHE A 386 -43.67 7.54 10.07
CA PHE A 386 -44.92 7.88 9.40
C PHE A 386 -45.95 8.43 10.39
N THR A 387 -46.58 9.54 10.03
CA THR A 387 -47.85 9.97 10.65
C THR A 387 -49.01 9.19 10.04
N VAL A 388 -49.83 8.58 10.88
CA VAL A 388 -50.94 7.72 10.46
C VAL A 388 -52.25 8.14 11.14
N PRO A 389 -53.36 8.32 10.41
CA PRO A 389 -54.66 8.59 11.04
C PRO A 389 -55.09 7.46 11.99
N SER A 390 -55.77 7.83 13.07
CA SER A 390 -56.26 6.88 14.07
C SER A 390 -57.16 5.81 13.42
N SER A 391 -56.89 4.53 13.72
CA SER A 391 -57.46 3.41 12.97
C SER A 391 -57.69 2.16 13.82
N THR A 392 -58.96 1.77 13.95
CA THR A 392 -59.37 0.55 14.66
C THR A 392 -58.92 -0.75 13.98
N THR A 393 -58.32 -0.69 12.78
CA THR A 393 -57.92 -1.87 12.01
C THR A 393 -56.42 -1.98 11.73
N LEU A 394 -55.64 -0.90 11.90
CA LEU A 394 -54.22 -0.85 11.52
C LEU A 394 -53.39 -1.92 12.23
N ARG A 395 -53.45 -1.97 13.57
CA ARG A 395 -52.75 -2.98 14.38
C ARG A 395 -52.96 -4.41 13.88
N ARG A 396 -54.20 -4.76 13.47
CA ARG A 396 -54.54 -6.08 12.94
C ARG A 396 -53.98 -6.31 11.52
N LYS A 397 -53.80 -5.26 10.72
CA LYS A 397 -53.14 -5.37 9.40
C LYS A 397 -51.63 -5.56 9.53
N LEU A 398 -51.00 -4.86 10.49
CA LEU A 398 -49.58 -5.02 10.81
C LEU A 398 -49.30 -6.45 11.33
N SER A 399 -50.08 -6.94 12.30
CA SER A 399 -49.95 -8.34 12.79
C SER A 399 -50.18 -9.43 11.74
N ARG A 400 -50.80 -9.11 10.60
CA ARG A 400 -50.97 -10.06 9.49
C ARG A 400 -49.76 -10.12 8.55
N ARG A 401 -48.86 -9.14 8.63
CA ARG A 401 -47.64 -9.04 7.80
C ARG A 401 -46.40 -9.38 8.62
N PHE A 402 -46.25 -8.74 9.77
CA PHE A 402 -45.05 -8.86 10.63
C PHE A 402 -45.24 -9.84 11.80
N GLY A 403 -46.36 -10.57 11.86
CA GLY A 403 -46.58 -11.62 12.87
C GLY A 403 -47.13 -11.13 14.22
N ALA A 404 -46.75 -11.83 15.29
CA ALA A 404 -47.26 -11.54 16.64
C ALA A 404 -46.63 -10.27 17.22
N ALA A 405 -47.46 -9.38 17.79
CA ALA A 405 -46.99 -8.14 18.39
C ALA A 405 -46.67 -8.32 19.87
N SER A 406 -45.54 -7.74 20.32
CA SER A 406 -45.27 -7.48 21.74
C SER A 406 -45.78 -6.07 22.06
N GLY A 407 -46.93 -5.95 22.72
CA GLY A 407 -47.58 -4.64 22.89
C GLY A 407 -48.03 -4.05 21.55
N ASP A 408 -47.43 -2.94 21.12
CA ASP A 408 -47.61 -2.34 19.79
C ASP A 408 -46.28 -2.29 19.00
N GLU A 409 -45.40 -3.27 19.25
CA GLU A 409 -44.17 -3.53 18.51
C GLU A 409 -44.26 -4.88 17.79
N TRP A 410 -43.72 -4.96 16.57
CA TRP A 410 -43.59 -6.18 15.77
C TRP A 410 -42.14 -6.36 15.33
N ALA A 411 -41.49 -7.45 15.74
CA ALA A 411 -40.23 -7.87 15.13
C ALA A 411 -40.55 -8.74 13.91
N TRP A 412 -40.00 -8.37 12.75
CA TRP A 412 -40.05 -9.20 11.54
C TRP A 412 -38.87 -10.17 11.56
N ILE A 413 -39.15 -11.46 11.39
CA ILE A 413 -38.19 -12.54 11.67
C ILE A 413 -38.23 -13.55 10.51
N ASP A 414 -37.05 -13.96 10.03
CA ASP A 414 -36.87 -15.14 9.19
C ASP A 414 -35.92 -16.13 9.87
N GLY A 415 -36.39 -17.35 10.11
CA GLY A 415 -35.70 -18.34 10.94
C GLY A 415 -35.39 -17.81 12.34
N GLU A 416 -34.09 -17.65 12.65
CA GLU A 416 -33.58 -17.05 13.90
C GLU A 416 -33.12 -15.58 13.72
N ARG A 417 -33.18 -15.02 12.50
CA ARG A 417 -32.75 -13.65 12.18
C ARG A 417 -33.90 -12.66 12.36
N VAL A 418 -33.66 -11.56 13.07
CA VAL A 418 -34.54 -10.38 13.04
C VAL A 418 -34.15 -9.51 11.85
N LEU A 419 -35.08 -9.26 10.92
CA LEU A 419 -34.90 -8.45 9.73
C LEU A 419 -35.12 -6.95 10.03
N GLY A 420 -36.10 -6.66 10.90
CA GLY A 420 -36.36 -5.32 11.40
C GLY A 420 -37.53 -5.26 12.38
N VAL A 421 -37.86 -4.06 12.84
CA VAL A 421 -38.89 -3.79 13.85
C VAL A 421 -39.85 -2.70 13.35
N VAL A 422 -41.14 -2.90 13.57
CA VAL A 422 -42.18 -1.88 13.40
C VAL A 422 -42.76 -1.51 14.77
N ARG A 423 -42.89 -0.22 15.07
CA ARG A 423 -43.51 0.31 16.30
C ARG A 423 -44.68 1.21 15.97
N LEU A 424 -45.78 1.12 16.71
CA LEU A 424 -46.94 2.01 16.58
C LEU A 424 -47.22 2.74 17.89
N ASP A 425 -46.83 4.01 17.99
CA ASP A 425 -47.26 4.89 19.08
C ASP A 425 -48.66 5.46 18.79
N ARG A 426 -49.52 5.37 19.80
CA ARG A 426 -50.93 5.79 19.79
C ARG A 426 -51.23 6.83 20.87
N SER A 427 -50.18 7.42 21.46
CA SER A 427 -50.26 8.43 22.52
C SER A 427 -50.77 9.80 22.02
N GLY A 428 -50.39 10.19 20.79
CA GLY A 428 -50.84 11.41 20.11
C GLY A 428 -51.95 11.18 19.08
N GLU A 429 -52.40 12.26 18.42
CA GLU A 429 -53.19 12.20 17.19
C GLU A 429 -52.66 13.25 16.19
N PRO A 430 -52.21 12.86 14.98
CA PRO A 430 -52.15 11.50 14.41
C PRO A 430 -51.25 10.54 15.21
N TRP A 431 -51.39 9.23 14.95
CA TRP A 431 -50.51 8.19 15.48
C TRP A 431 -49.16 8.23 14.75
N THR A 432 -48.11 7.76 15.41
CA THR A 432 -46.77 7.65 14.84
C THR A 432 -46.44 6.18 14.61
N LEU A 433 -45.95 5.83 13.43
CA LEU A 433 -45.50 4.50 13.08
C LEU A 433 -44.03 4.57 12.66
N THR A 434 -43.17 3.85 13.37
CA THR A 434 -41.72 3.80 13.10
C THR A 434 -41.35 2.44 12.51
N VAL A 435 -40.47 2.44 11.51
CA VAL A 435 -39.87 1.25 10.90
C VAL A 435 -38.37 1.34 11.07
N GLU A 436 -37.73 0.28 11.56
CA GLU A 436 -36.29 0.19 11.79
C GLU A 436 -35.75 -1.13 11.21
N ALA A 437 -34.69 -1.08 10.41
CA ALA A 437 -34.01 -2.27 9.89
C ALA A 437 -32.49 -2.05 9.78
N MET A 438 -31.73 -3.14 9.69
CA MET A 438 -30.25 -3.13 9.66
C MET A 438 -29.67 -3.39 8.25
N SER A 439 -30.53 -3.44 7.24
CA SER A 439 -30.22 -3.61 5.81
C SER A 439 -31.21 -2.76 5.00
N GLU A 440 -30.76 -2.13 3.92
CA GLU A 440 -31.65 -1.42 2.99
C GLU A 440 -32.64 -2.36 2.30
N PHE A 441 -32.23 -3.61 2.04
CA PHE A 441 -33.06 -4.61 1.36
C PHE A 441 -34.27 -4.99 2.23
N ASP A 442 -34.03 -5.40 3.47
CA ASP A 442 -35.09 -5.69 4.44
C ASP A 442 -35.96 -4.46 4.70
N PHE A 443 -35.36 -3.26 4.73
CA PHE A 443 -36.07 -2.01 4.96
C PHE A 443 -37.09 -1.70 3.85
N ASP A 444 -36.67 -1.73 2.58
CA ASP A 444 -37.55 -1.38 1.46
C ASP A 444 -38.77 -2.34 1.39
N ASP A 445 -38.56 -3.64 1.63
CA ASP A 445 -39.64 -4.64 1.79
C ASP A 445 -40.59 -4.31 2.96
N MET A 446 -40.05 -3.90 4.11
CA MET A 446 -40.86 -3.47 5.27
C MET A 446 -41.68 -2.22 4.97
N ILE A 447 -41.14 -1.25 4.23
CA ILE A 447 -41.82 -0.01 3.82
C ILE A 447 -43.00 -0.35 2.91
N GLU A 448 -42.83 -1.20 1.89
CA GLU A 448 -43.94 -1.67 1.05
C GLU A 448 -45.06 -2.31 1.87
N LEU A 449 -44.70 -3.19 2.81
CA LEU A 449 -45.64 -3.89 3.70
C LEU A 449 -46.39 -2.92 4.64
N VAL A 450 -45.71 -1.88 5.13
CA VAL A 450 -46.28 -0.81 5.96
C VAL A 450 -47.23 0.08 5.16
N VAL A 451 -46.84 0.58 3.99
CA VAL A 451 -47.69 1.40 3.11
C VAL A 451 -48.94 0.62 2.71
N ALA A 452 -48.80 -0.67 2.38
CA ALA A 452 -49.92 -1.54 2.07
C ALA A 452 -50.80 -1.90 3.31
N ALA A 453 -50.35 -1.64 4.54
CA ALA A 453 -51.17 -1.70 5.76
C ALA A 453 -51.88 -0.36 6.04
N ALA A 454 -51.18 0.75 5.83
CA ALA A 454 -51.60 2.11 6.10
C ALA A 454 -51.56 3.01 4.84
N PRO A 455 -52.48 2.87 3.87
CA PRO A 455 -52.45 3.66 2.62
C PRO A 455 -52.64 5.18 2.80
N ASN A 456 -52.99 5.63 4.01
CA ASN A 456 -53.15 7.04 4.37
C ASN A 456 -52.01 7.53 5.29
N ALA A 457 -50.96 6.73 5.47
CA ALA A 457 -49.74 7.16 6.15
C ALA A 457 -49.07 8.29 5.34
N ARG A 458 -48.49 9.25 6.05
CA ARG A 458 -47.55 10.22 5.47
C ARG A 458 -46.22 10.07 6.16
N GLU A 459 -45.22 9.72 5.38
CA GLU A 459 -43.82 9.77 5.79
C GLU A 459 -43.47 11.18 6.28
N VAL A 460 -42.72 11.23 7.37
CA VAL A 460 -42.24 12.46 8.02
C VAL A 460 -40.75 12.59 7.80
N THR A 461 -40.03 11.49 8.00
CA THR A 461 -38.58 11.36 7.87
C THR A 461 -38.23 9.95 7.43
N GLU A 462 -37.18 9.85 6.62
CA GLU A 462 -36.45 8.63 6.34
C GLU A 462 -34.95 8.93 6.53
N SER A 463 -34.21 7.96 7.07
CA SER A 463 -32.75 8.01 7.19
C SER A 463 -32.18 6.63 6.91
N ARG A 464 -31.05 6.59 6.20
CA ARG A 464 -30.24 5.40 5.94
C ARG A 464 -28.80 5.78 6.26
N THR A 465 -28.22 5.19 7.30
CA THR A 465 -26.87 5.55 7.78
C THR A 465 -26.00 4.29 7.85
N PRO A 466 -24.87 4.21 7.13
CA PRO A 466 -23.95 3.09 7.23
C PRO A 466 -23.47 2.88 8.67
N ALA A 467 -23.38 1.62 9.12
CA ALA A 467 -23.04 1.31 10.50
C ALA A 467 -21.65 1.85 10.94
N ALA A 468 -20.71 1.98 10.00
CA ALA A 468 -19.40 2.61 10.24
C ALA A 468 -19.52 4.10 10.60
N GLU A 469 -20.41 4.84 9.94
CA GLU A 469 -20.65 6.26 10.24
C GLU A 469 -21.33 6.44 11.59
N MET A 470 -22.33 5.61 11.91
CA MET A 470 -22.97 5.62 13.23
C MET A 470 -21.98 5.30 14.35
N LEU A 471 -21.07 4.34 14.17
CA LEU A 471 -20.02 4.06 15.15
C LEU A 471 -19.03 5.22 15.30
N ALA A 472 -18.62 5.87 14.21
CA ALA A 472 -17.74 7.03 14.26
C ALA A 472 -18.38 8.20 15.05
N GLN A 473 -19.66 8.48 14.80
CA GLN A 473 -20.44 9.48 15.54
C GLN A 473 -20.59 9.09 17.02
N ALA A 474 -20.92 7.83 17.31
CA ALA A 474 -21.06 7.32 18.68
C ALA A 474 -19.74 7.36 19.46
N GLN A 475 -18.59 7.09 18.83
CA GLN A 475 -17.26 7.19 19.46
C GLN A 475 -16.87 8.64 19.77
N GLN A 476 -17.20 9.57 18.87
CA GLN A 476 -17.03 11.01 19.12
C GLN A 476 -17.89 11.47 20.31
N SER A 477 -19.17 11.07 20.35
CA SER A 477 -20.07 11.37 21.48
C SER A 477 -19.66 10.68 22.79
N ALA A 478 -19.14 9.45 22.73
CA ALA A 478 -18.67 8.72 23.92
C ALA A 478 -17.39 9.34 24.53
N SER A 479 -16.58 10.01 23.72
CA SER A 479 -15.43 10.80 24.21
C SER A 479 -15.85 12.08 24.95
N GLU A 480 -17.11 12.51 24.82
CA GLU A 480 -17.68 13.69 25.52
C GLU A 480 -18.52 13.32 26.76
N VAL A 481 -18.42 12.10 27.29
CA VAL A 481 -19.08 11.71 28.56
C VAL A 481 -18.10 11.74 29.73
N PRO A 482 -18.08 12.80 30.56
CA PRO A 482 -17.47 12.73 31.88
C PRO A 482 -18.42 12.02 32.84
N GLY A 483 -18.13 10.76 33.16
CA GLY A 483 -18.80 9.99 34.20
C GLY A 483 -17.79 9.45 35.21
N ASP A 484 -17.95 9.77 36.49
CA ASP A 484 -17.13 9.24 37.57
C ASP A 484 -17.29 7.70 37.66
N LEU A 485 -16.19 6.96 37.48
CA LEU A 485 -16.16 5.49 37.44
C LEU A 485 -15.92 4.86 38.83
N ASP A 486 -16.41 5.50 39.90
CA ASP A 486 -16.12 5.15 41.30
C ASP A 486 -17.28 4.40 42.00
N ASP A 487 -18.28 3.91 41.25
CA ASP A 487 -19.44 3.20 41.82
C ASP A 487 -19.17 1.67 41.96
N GLU A 488 -18.85 1.26 43.18
CA GLU A 488 -18.39 -0.11 43.53
C GLU A 488 -19.47 -1.18 43.27
N GLU A 489 -20.76 -0.82 43.38
CA GLU A 489 -21.89 -1.73 43.13
C GLU A 489 -22.08 -1.98 41.61
N LEU A 490 -21.89 -0.94 40.79
CA LEU A 490 -21.90 -1.07 39.32
C LEU A 490 -20.73 -1.92 38.83
N ALA A 491 -19.54 -1.71 39.38
CA ALA A 491 -18.36 -2.52 39.07
C ALA A 491 -18.55 -4.00 39.44
N ALA A 492 -19.26 -4.30 40.54
CA ALA A 492 -19.60 -5.66 40.93
C ALA A 492 -20.57 -6.33 39.92
N MET A 493 -21.64 -5.64 39.53
CA MET A 493 -22.60 -6.14 38.54
C MET A 493 -21.96 -6.42 37.17
N LEU A 494 -21.12 -5.52 36.69
CA LEU A 494 -20.38 -5.70 35.43
C LEU A 494 -19.44 -6.91 35.49
N ASN A 495 -18.80 -7.15 36.65
CA ASN A 495 -17.92 -8.30 36.88
C ASN A 495 -18.66 -9.64 37.00
N GLU A 496 -19.92 -9.66 37.43
CA GLU A 496 -20.75 -10.88 37.40
C GLU A 496 -21.18 -11.19 35.97
N ARG A 497 -21.73 -10.18 35.27
CA ARG A 497 -22.17 -10.26 33.87
C ARG A 497 -21.08 -10.79 32.93
N ILE A 498 -19.84 -10.31 33.08
CA ILE A 498 -18.74 -10.72 32.19
C ILE A 498 -18.25 -12.15 32.46
N ARG A 499 -18.44 -12.70 33.67
CA ARG A 499 -18.09 -14.10 33.98
C ARG A 499 -19.06 -15.08 33.33
N GLU A 500 -20.35 -14.73 33.27
CA GLU A 500 -21.34 -15.51 32.53
C GLU A 500 -20.99 -15.53 31.04
N TYR A 501 -20.64 -14.36 30.49
CA TYR A 501 -20.19 -14.23 29.10
C TYR A 501 -18.90 -15.02 28.82
N GLU A 502 -17.89 -14.95 29.69
CA GLU A 502 -16.67 -15.75 29.58
C GLU A 502 -16.95 -17.26 29.52
N GLN A 503 -17.91 -17.77 30.30
CA GLN A 503 -18.28 -19.19 30.25
C GLN A 503 -18.99 -19.57 28.96
N ALA A 504 -19.89 -18.72 28.45
CA ALA A 504 -20.57 -18.94 27.17
C ALA A 504 -19.56 -18.92 26.00
N TRP A 505 -18.64 -17.95 26.00
CA TRP A 505 -17.62 -17.75 24.97
C TRP A 505 -16.69 -18.97 24.80
N LEU A 506 -16.41 -19.72 25.86
CA LEU A 506 -15.58 -20.95 25.79
C LEU A 506 -16.18 -22.05 24.89
N ASP A 507 -17.51 -22.00 24.69
CA ASP A 507 -18.29 -22.97 23.90
C ASP A 507 -18.90 -22.33 22.63
N GLU A 508 -18.62 -21.05 22.37
CA GLU A 508 -19.00 -20.29 21.17
C GLU A 508 -18.07 -20.63 19.99
N GLN A 509 -18.60 -20.69 18.76
CA GLN A 509 -17.78 -20.89 17.56
C GLN A 509 -17.12 -19.57 17.15
N ILE A 510 -15.79 -19.51 17.16
CA ILE A 510 -15.06 -18.28 16.92
C ILE A 510 -14.50 -18.25 15.49
N PRO A 511 -14.90 -17.29 14.63
CA PRO A 511 -14.39 -17.19 13.25
C PRO A 511 -12.86 -17.05 13.18
N ALA A 512 -12.23 -16.38 14.15
CA ALA A 512 -10.78 -16.26 14.23
C ALA A 512 -10.03 -17.57 14.57
N LEU A 513 -10.76 -18.64 14.89
CA LEU A 513 -10.27 -20.02 15.09
C LEU A 513 -10.84 -20.97 14.02
N ASP A 514 -11.16 -20.44 12.83
CA ASP A 514 -11.88 -21.13 11.72
C ASP A 514 -13.19 -21.82 12.16
N GLY A 515 -13.93 -21.19 13.08
CA GLY A 515 -15.21 -21.69 13.58
C GLY A 515 -15.11 -22.77 14.67
N LEU A 516 -13.90 -23.08 15.15
CA LEU A 516 -13.70 -23.88 16.36
C LEU A 516 -14.09 -23.09 17.62
N THR A 517 -14.50 -23.80 18.66
CA THR A 517 -14.65 -23.20 20.00
C THR A 517 -13.30 -23.12 20.71
N PRO A 518 -13.13 -22.21 21.69
CA PRO A 518 -11.91 -22.15 22.51
C PRO A 518 -11.55 -23.48 23.16
N ARG A 519 -12.52 -24.27 23.65
CA ARG A 519 -12.23 -25.62 24.18
C ARG A 519 -11.72 -26.59 23.12
N GLN A 520 -12.25 -26.53 21.90
CA GLN A 520 -11.79 -27.38 20.78
C GLN A 520 -10.37 -27.00 20.36
N ALA A 521 -10.10 -25.70 20.17
CA ALA A 521 -8.76 -25.23 19.82
C ALA A 521 -7.71 -25.50 20.91
N ALA A 522 -8.08 -25.46 22.20
CA ALA A 522 -7.17 -25.84 23.29
C ALA A 522 -6.78 -27.33 23.27
N ALA A 523 -7.69 -28.19 22.80
CA ALA A 523 -7.51 -29.63 22.72
C ALA A 523 -6.80 -30.10 21.42
N ASP A 524 -6.79 -29.27 20.37
CA ASP A 524 -6.12 -29.54 19.10
C ASP A 524 -4.68 -29.00 19.11
N PRO A 525 -3.63 -29.85 19.06
CA PRO A 525 -2.24 -29.40 19.07
C PRO A 525 -1.84 -28.48 17.90
N THR A 526 -2.59 -28.49 16.80
CA THR A 526 -2.33 -27.64 15.62
C THR A 526 -3.02 -26.28 15.68
N ARG A 527 -4.03 -26.13 16.56
CA ARG A 527 -4.83 -24.89 16.71
C ARG A 527 -4.65 -24.22 18.09
N ARG A 528 -3.96 -24.89 19.02
CA ARG A 528 -3.69 -24.38 20.37
C ARG A 528 -2.89 -23.08 20.38
N ASP A 529 -1.94 -22.92 19.46
CA ASP A 529 -1.15 -21.68 19.31
C ASP A 529 -2.05 -20.50 18.86
N ASP A 530 -3.00 -20.71 17.93
CA ASP A 530 -3.99 -19.71 17.50
C ASP A 530 -4.82 -19.18 18.67
N LEU A 531 -5.25 -20.08 19.55
CA LEU A 531 -6.00 -19.74 20.74
C LEU A 531 -5.15 -18.99 21.77
N ILE A 532 -3.88 -19.38 21.95
CA ILE A 532 -2.96 -18.66 22.83
C ILE A 532 -2.73 -17.23 22.34
N HIS A 533 -2.59 -17.04 21.01
CA HIS A 533 -2.51 -15.73 20.38
C HIS A 533 -3.82 -14.94 20.53
N LEU A 534 -4.99 -15.54 20.32
CA LEU A 534 -6.29 -14.87 20.51
C LEU A 534 -6.47 -14.39 21.96
N LEU A 535 -6.06 -15.20 22.95
CA LEU A 535 -6.04 -14.79 24.35
C LEU A 535 -4.93 -13.76 24.65
N GLY A 536 -3.96 -13.58 23.75
CA GLY A 536 -2.92 -12.55 23.81
C GLY A 536 -3.40 -11.16 23.36
N THR A 537 -4.47 -11.07 22.55
CA THR A 537 -5.02 -9.77 22.11
C THR A 537 -5.94 -9.11 23.14
N LEU A 538 -6.34 -9.83 24.19
CA LEU A 538 -7.15 -9.30 25.28
C LEU A 538 -6.33 -8.36 26.19
N PRO A 539 -6.95 -7.34 26.82
CA PRO A 539 -6.25 -6.43 27.72
C PRO A 539 -5.55 -7.15 28.87
N ALA A 540 -4.30 -6.76 29.16
CA ALA A 540 -3.53 -7.32 30.28
C ALA A 540 -4.02 -6.83 31.67
N GLU A 541 -4.63 -5.64 31.72
CA GLU A 541 -5.28 -5.12 32.93
C GLU A 541 -6.72 -5.63 33.02
N GLU A 542 -7.07 -6.34 34.09
CA GLU A 542 -8.47 -6.70 34.37
C GLU A 542 -9.25 -5.42 34.74
N ARG A 543 -10.21 -5.03 33.89
CA ARG A 543 -11.14 -3.90 34.14
C ARG A 543 -12.55 -4.43 34.42
N PRO A 544 -13.38 -3.77 35.26
CA PRO A 544 -14.76 -4.18 35.48
C PRO A 544 -15.53 -4.29 34.16
N GLY A 545 -16.18 -5.44 33.94
CA GLY A 545 -16.92 -5.70 32.69
C GLY A 545 -16.08 -6.12 31.48
N ALA A 546 -14.75 -6.27 31.61
CA ALA A 546 -13.87 -6.77 30.54
C ALA A 546 -13.46 -8.24 30.74
N MET A 547 -13.28 -8.98 29.63
CA MET A 547 -12.81 -10.35 29.64
C MET A 547 -11.36 -10.44 30.15
N SER A 548 -11.04 -11.44 30.96
CA SER A 548 -9.69 -11.71 31.46
C SER A 548 -9.05 -12.88 30.71
N ALA A 549 -7.97 -12.58 29.99
CA ALA A 549 -7.12 -13.59 29.39
C ALA A 549 -6.62 -14.63 30.41
N ARG A 550 -6.39 -14.23 31.67
CA ARG A 550 -5.94 -15.12 32.74
C ARG A 550 -7.02 -16.12 33.13
N ARG A 551 -8.26 -15.65 33.37
CA ARG A 551 -9.40 -16.53 33.73
C ARG A 551 -9.70 -17.53 32.61
N LEU A 552 -9.62 -17.08 31.35
CA LEU A 552 -9.82 -17.94 30.18
C LEU A 552 -8.69 -18.99 30.04
N ARG A 553 -7.41 -18.62 30.20
CA ARG A 553 -6.30 -19.58 30.22
C ARG A 553 -6.45 -20.63 31.34
N GLU A 554 -6.81 -20.20 32.55
CA GLU A 554 -7.10 -21.09 33.69
C GLU A 554 -8.25 -22.07 33.35
N ALA A 555 -9.33 -21.61 32.71
CA ALA A 555 -10.46 -22.45 32.31
C ALA A 555 -10.18 -23.40 31.13
N LEU A 556 -9.16 -23.10 30.33
CA LEU A 556 -8.74 -23.87 29.14
C LEU A 556 -7.55 -24.81 29.41
N GLY A 557 -6.89 -24.70 30.57
CA GLY A 557 -5.69 -25.47 30.89
C GLY A 557 -4.49 -25.10 30.01
N LEU A 558 -4.30 -23.80 29.80
CA LEU A 558 -3.23 -23.18 29.00
C LEU A 558 -2.12 -22.60 29.89
#